data_AF-A0AAD1UQT1-F1
#
_entry.id   AF-A0AAD1UQT1-F1
#
_cell.length_a   1.000
_cell.length_b   1.000
_cell.length_c   1.000
_cell.angle_alpha   90.00
_cell.angle_beta   90.00
_cell.angle_gamma   90.00
#
_symmetry.space_group_name_H-M   'P 1'
#
loop_
_entity.id
_entity.type
_entity.pdbx_description
1 polymer ?
#
loop_
_entity_poly.entity_id
_entity_poly.type
_entity_poly.pdbx_seq_one_letter_code
_entity_poly.pdbx_strand_id
1 'polypeptide(L)' 'MYNAGTDIMAGDPLSGLNISEDGVIQRDELVIRSASDNNVPLCMVLSGGYQKCNAECIAKSIQNVFELLN' A
#
# COMPACT_ATOMS: atom_id res chain seq x y z
N MET A 1 -7.52 3.62 -10.88
CA MET A 1 -6.74 2.39 -10.59
C MET A 1 -5.51 2.81 -9.80
N TYR A 2 -5.23 2.14 -8.69
CA TYR A 2 -4.06 2.37 -7.86
C TYR A 2 -3.16 1.13 -7.90
N ASN A 3 -1.97 1.27 -8.49
CA ASN A 3 -0.98 0.20 -8.60
C ASN A 3 -0.10 0.17 -7.33
N ALA A 4 -0.49 -0.65 -6.36
CA ALA A 4 0.08 -0.68 -5.01
C ALA A 4 1.27 -1.64 -4.92
N GLY A 5 2.41 -1.26 -5.50
CA GLY A 5 3.67 -1.98 -5.33
C GLY A 5 4.24 -1.82 -3.92
N THR A 6 4.77 -2.90 -3.37
CA THR A 6 5.45 -2.96 -2.07
C THR A 6 6.95 -3.22 -2.20
N ASP A 7 7.45 -3.27 -3.44
CA ASP A 7 8.88 -3.36 -3.77
C ASP A 7 9.68 -2.18 -3.20
N ILE A 8 9.06 -1.05 -2.89
CA ILE A 8 9.72 0.09 -2.22
C ILE A 8 10.14 -0.20 -0.77
N MET A 9 9.67 -1.30 -0.17
CA MET A 9 9.99 -1.68 1.20
C MET A 9 11.48 -1.98 1.36
N ALA A 10 12.03 -1.59 2.51
CA ALA A 10 13.39 -1.92 2.90
C ALA A 10 13.66 -3.43 2.75
N GLY A 11 14.81 -3.76 2.15
CA GLY A 11 15.22 -5.15 1.92
C GLY A 11 14.68 -5.79 0.65
N ASP A 12 13.86 -5.09 -0.15
CA ASP A 12 13.42 -5.63 -1.43
C ASP A 12 14.62 -5.79 -2.39
N PRO A 13 14.76 -6.96 -3.06
CA PRO A 13 15.92 -7.25 -3.88
C PRO A 13 15.98 -6.48 -5.21
N LEU A 14 14.88 -5.85 -5.66
CA LEU A 14 14.80 -5.23 -6.98
C LEU A 14 14.71 -3.70 -6.98
N SER A 15 14.16 -3.06 -5.93
CA SER A 15 13.94 -1.60 -5.95
C SER A 15 15.12 -0.75 -5.46
N GLY A 16 15.90 -1.25 -4.49
CA GLY A 16 16.96 -0.48 -3.81
C GLY A 16 16.47 0.65 -2.90
N LEU A 17 15.15 0.72 -2.62
CA LEU A 17 14.55 1.70 -1.73
C LEU A 17 14.55 1.23 -0.27
N ASN A 18 14.28 2.16 0.65
CA ASN A 18 14.38 1.91 2.09
C ASN A 18 13.17 2.49 2.85
N ILE A 19 11.96 2.17 2.38
CA ILE A 19 10.71 2.59 3.04
C ILE A 19 10.30 1.52 4.06
N SER A 20 9.87 1.95 5.25
CA SER A 20 9.33 1.02 6.26
C SER A 20 7.97 0.47 5.82
N GLU A 21 7.57 -0.66 6.40
CA GLU A 21 6.21 -1.20 6.24
C GLU A 21 5.14 -0.15 6.57
N ASP A 22 5.27 0.54 7.71
CA ASP A 22 4.37 1.62 8.12
C ASP A 22 4.30 2.76 7.08
N GLY A 23 5.43 3.08 6.44
CA GLY A 23 5.48 4.09 5.38
C GLY A 23 4.69 3.68 4.14
N VAL A 24 4.66 2.39 3.81
CA VAL A 24 3.84 1.86 2.72
C VAL A 24 2.35 1.91 3.09
N ILE A 25 2.00 1.54 4.33
CA ILE A 25 0.62 1.63 4.82
C ILE A 25 0.11 3.07 4.77
N GLN A 26 0.93 4.03 5.24
CA GLN A 26 0.61 5.46 5.18
C GLN A 26 0.45 5.97 3.74
N ARG A 27 1.27 5.49 2.80
CA ARG A 27 1.14 5.82 1.38
C ARG A 27 -0.18 5.31 0.80
N ASP A 28 -0.51 4.05 1.05
CA ASP A 28 -1.75 3.44 0.55
C ASP A 28 -2.97 4.18 1.09
N GLU A 29 -2.96 4.48 2.39
CA GLU A 29 -3.97 5.27 3.07
C GLU A 29 -4.15 6.66 2.43
N LEU A 30 -3.06 7.40 2.21
CA LEU A 30 -3.11 8.73 1.59
C LEU A 30 -3.82 8.71 0.25
N VAL A 31 -3.49 7.73 -0.60
CA VAL A 31 -4.11 7.58 -1.93
C VAL A 31 -5.60 7.26 -1.80
N ILE A 32 -5.95 6.35 -0.90
CA ILE A 32 -7.34 5.90 -0.72
C ILE A 32 -8.21 7.01 -0.12
N ARG A 33 -7.72 7.70 0.93
CA ARG A 33 -8.40 8.89 1.49
C ARG A 33 -8.61 9.94 0.40
N SER A 34 -7.57 10.27 -0.36
CA SER A 34 -7.68 11.25 -1.45
C SER A 34 -8.74 10.87 -2.47
N ALA A 35 -8.88 9.59 -2.83
CA ALA A 35 -9.93 9.14 -3.72
C ALA A 35 -11.32 9.23 -3.08
N SER A 36 -11.46 8.79 -1.83
CA SER A 36 -12.70 8.87 -1.05
C SER A 36 -13.20 10.31 -0.88
N ASP A 37 -12.33 11.22 -0.46
CA ASP A 37 -12.64 12.64 -0.23
C ASP A 37 -13.13 13.34 -1.51
N ASN A 38 -12.69 12.86 -2.67
CA ASN A 38 -13.08 13.39 -3.98
C ASN A 38 -14.21 12.58 -4.65
N ASN A 39 -14.83 11.63 -3.95
CA ASN A 39 -15.86 10.74 -4.48
C ASN A 39 -15.43 9.98 -5.76
N VAL A 40 -14.15 9.60 -5.84
CA VAL A 40 -13.58 8.87 -6.97
C VAL A 40 -13.54 7.37 -6.64
N PRO A 41 -14.20 6.50 -7.44
CA PRO A 41 -14.10 5.06 -7.24
C PRO A 41 -12.66 4.59 -7.46
N LEU A 42 -12.12 3.86 -6.49
CA LEU A 42 -10.76 3.34 -6.53
C LEU A 42 -10.78 1.81 -6.66
N CYS A 43 -9.89 1.28 -7.51
CA CYS A 43 -9.53 -0.12 -7.54
C CYS A 43 -8.03 -0.21 -7.24
N MET A 44 -7.67 -0.81 -6.10
CA MET A 44 -6.30 -1.14 -5.72
C MET A 44 -5.92 -2.46 -6.37
N VAL A 45 -4.77 -2.50 -7.04
CA VAL A 45 -4.20 -3.72 -7.62
C VAL A 45 -2.81 -3.95 -7.04
N LEU A 46 -2.51 -5.20 -6.70
CA LEU A 46 -1.21 -5.58 -6.18
C LEU A 46 -0.18 -5.56 -7.31
N SER A 47 1.04 -5.11 -7.01
CA SER A 47 2.12 -4.98 -7.98
C SER A 47 3.42 -5.59 -7.45
N GLY A 48 4.58 -4.99 -7.74
CA GLY A 48 5.88 -5.43 -7.23
C GLY A 48 5.92 -5.62 -5.69
N GLY A 49 6.94 -6.32 -5.23
CA GLY A 49 7.07 -6.80 -3.86
C GLY A 49 7.61 -8.21 -3.87
N TYR A 50 8.91 -8.35 -3.64
CA TYR A 50 9.64 -9.59 -3.91
C TYR A 50 10.14 -10.28 -2.63
N GLN A 51 9.64 -9.83 -1.48
CA GLN A 51 9.86 -10.41 -0.16
C GLN A 51 8.60 -11.14 0.32
N LYS A 52 8.76 -12.19 1.12
CA LYS A 52 7.61 -12.92 1.71
C LYS A 52 6.79 -12.04 2.66
N CYS A 53 7.44 -11.10 3.37
CA CYS A 53 6.79 -10.19 4.30
C CYS A 53 5.95 -9.10 3.61
N ASN A 54 6.08 -8.89 2.30
CA ASN A 54 5.25 -7.92 1.58
C ASN A 54 3.75 -8.24 1.66
N ALA A 55 3.39 -9.53 1.72
CA ALA A 55 2.00 -9.95 1.84
C ALA A 55 1.34 -9.46 3.15
N GLU A 56 2.11 -9.41 4.25
CA GLU A 56 1.65 -8.89 5.53
C GLU A 56 1.40 -7.39 5.45
N CYS A 57 2.29 -6.64 4.80
CA CYS A 57 2.12 -5.21 4.55
C CYS A 57 0.81 -4.91 3.80
N ILE A 58 0.52 -5.68 2.74
CA ILE A 58 -0.71 -5.53 1.94
C ILE A 58 -1.94 -5.78 2.81
N ALA A 59 -1.93 -6.84 3.63
CA ALA A 59 -3.03 -7.16 4.53
C ALA A 59 -3.27 -6.04 5.55
N LYS A 60 -2.20 -5.50 6.15
CA LYS A 60 -2.28 -4.36 7.08
C LYS A 60 -2.79 -3.09 6.40
N SER A 61 -2.35 -2.78 5.17
CA SER A 61 -2.87 -1.65 4.38
C SER A 61 -4.39 -1.75 4.16
N ILE A 62 -4.87 -2.93 3.75
CA ILE A 62 -6.31 -3.16 3.52
C ILE A 62 -7.09 -3.06 4.83
N GLN A 63 -6.59 -3.64 5.92
CA GLN A 63 -7.21 -3.56 7.24
C GLN A 63 -7.32 -2.11 7.73
N ASN A 64 -6.23 -1.35 7.67
CA ASN A 64 -6.20 0.07 8.06
C ASN A 64 -7.28 0.86 7.31
N VAL A 65 -7.37 0.68 6.00
CA VAL A 65 -8.38 1.36 5.17
C VAL A 65 -9.80 0.94 5.52
N PHE A 66 -10.03 -0.36 5.75
CA PHE A 66 -11.34 -0.87 6.14
C PHE A 66 -11.79 -0.27 7.47
N GLU A 67 -10.89 -0.09 8.42
CA GLU A 67 -11.17 0.56 9.71
C GLU A 67 -11.38 2.08 9.58
N LEU A 68 -10.80 2.73 8.57
CA LEU A 68 -10.93 4.19 8.37
C LEU A 68 -12.18 4.61 7.59
N LEU A 69 -12.71 3.72 6.75
CA LEU A 69 -13.87 3.99 5.89
C LEU A 69 -15.19 3.45 6.44
N ASN A 70 -15.16 2.67 7.54
CA ASN A 70 -16.33 2.19 8.28
C ASN A 70 -16.44 2.86 9.64
#